data_AF-A0A946JDH6-F1
#
_entry.id   AF-A0A946JDH6-F1
#
_cell.length_a   1.000
_cell.length_b   1.000
_cell.length_c   1.000
_cell.angle_alpha   90.00
_cell.angle_beta   90.00
_cell.angle_gamma   90.00
#
_symmetry.space_group_name_H-M   'P 1'
#
loop_
_entity.id
_entity.type
_entity.pdbx_description
1 polymer ?
#
loop_
_entity_poly.entity_id
_entity_poly.type
_entity_poly.pdbx_seq_one_letter_code
_entity_poly.pdbx_strand_id
1 'polypeptide(L)'
;MNFKKIFLLNLVVFFSVVSYSQNTIFLNWISTDENGIKVETFENSTYLQDYQGLPSYQRITKLKSSEYYEIELFDIEYTSISDKEKMKLSNLDVSNSIVYSSDVLKSDHNYYNRILVFPYIKTGNNYKKITKFTYRSTQKKFFHETKKKSVKISSVLKDGDWYKISVSENGVFQLTFSDLQTLGINTTNLNVNSIRLYGNGGGMLPRLNSDFRHQDLQEDAIEIVDNNNNGIFESGDYLLFYGEDVDIWEPYDNYIGKYHHYKHLYDDFNYYFITINSTGNPKRIEDYTLKNKGEIKFNDKFNFHEFHEEDLTNFIKSGEQWYGEEFDADLSQTFSFSTPNIVDNSIVHIKANVAARAFSTPNFSFNYNNSEFMNIDVGV
;
A
#
# COMPACT_ATOMS: atom_id res chain seq x y z
N MET A 1 -67.63 -25.32 -15.63
CA MET A 1 -67.58 -24.23 -14.63
C MET A 1 -66.12 -23.83 -14.48
N ASN A 2 -65.70 -22.75 -15.14
CA ASN A 2 -64.30 -22.31 -15.21
C ASN A 2 -63.90 -21.56 -13.94
N PHE A 3 -63.06 -22.15 -13.09
CA PHE A 3 -62.40 -21.43 -12.01
C PHE A 3 -61.08 -20.83 -12.52
N LYS A 4 -61.08 -19.51 -12.75
CA LYS A 4 -59.87 -18.72 -12.98
C LYS A 4 -59.04 -18.73 -11.68
N LYS A 5 -57.85 -19.35 -11.72
CA LYS A 5 -56.84 -19.19 -10.67
C LYS A 5 -56.24 -17.79 -10.79
N ILE A 6 -56.52 -16.94 -9.80
CA ILE A 6 -55.84 -15.65 -9.62
C ILE A 6 -54.49 -15.95 -8.96
N PHE A 7 -53.41 -15.70 -9.67
CA PHE A 7 -52.04 -15.80 -9.15
C PHE A 7 -51.69 -14.45 -8.52
N LEU A 8 -51.64 -14.38 -7.19
CA LEU A 8 -51.15 -13.19 -6.48
C LEU A 8 -49.62 -13.20 -6.53
N LEU A 9 -49.04 -12.30 -7.34
CA LEU A 9 -47.61 -12.03 -7.36
C LEU A 9 -47.26 -11.11 -6.18
N ASN A 10 -46.73 -11.67 -5.10
CA ASN A 10 -46.16 -10.89 -4.00
C ASN A 10 -44.77 -10.37 -4.43
N LEU A 11 -44.72 -9.12 -4.87
CA LEU A 11 -43.47 -8.40 -5.12
C LEU A 11 -42.91 -7.93 -3.77
N VAL A 12 -41.97 -8.70 -3.20
CA VAL A 12 -41.21 -8.27 -2.01
C VAL A 12 -40.08 -7.37 -2.49
N VAL A 13 -40.30 -6.06 -2.44
CA VAL A 13 -39.24 -5.06 -2.65
C VAL A 13 -38.40 -4.99 -1.37
N PHE A 14 -37.19 -5.57 -1.40
CA PHE A 14 -36.20 -5.34 -0.36
C PHE A 14 -35.69 -3.90 -0.47
N PHE A 15 -36.27 -2.98 0.31
CA PHE A 15 -35.61 -1.71 0.61
C PHE A 15 -34.49 -2.01 1.61
N SER A 16 -33.24 -2.02 1.15
CA SER A 16 -32.09 -1.91 2.04
C SER A 16 -32.06 -0.47 2.57
N VAL A 17 -32.60 -0.28 3.78
CA VAL A 17 -32.44 0.98 4.50
C VAL A 17 -31.01 1.02 5.02
N VAL A 18 -30.12 1.69 4.29
CA VAL A 18 -28.80 2.03 4.83
C VAL A 18 -29.04 3.13 5.86
N SER A 19 -28.98 2.78 7.14
CA SER A 19 -29.05 3.76 8.23
C SER A 19 -27.72 4.50 8.31
N TYR A 20 -27.76 5.81 8.12
CA TYR A 20 -26.61 6.68 8.28
C TYR A 20 -26.72 7.44 9.61
N SER A 21 -25.68 7.37 10.43
CA SER A 21 -25.52 8.27 11.57
C SER A 21 -24.68 9.48 11.13
N GLN A 22 -25.05 10.67 11.58
CA GLN A 22 -24.29 11.91 11.31
C GLN A 22 -23.90 12.54 12.64
N ASN A 23 -22.66 13.00 12.74
CA ASN A 23 -22.14 13.67 13.93
C ASN A 23 -21.35 14.91 13.49
N THR A 24 -21.63 16.04 14.13
CA THR A 24 -20.87 17.28 13.94
C THR A 24 -19.91 17.47 15.10
N ILE A 25 -18.65 17.75 14.79
CA ILE A 25 -17.56 17.95 15.75
C ILE A 25 -17.04 19.37 15.62
N PHE A 26 -16.84 20.02 16.77
CA PHE A 26 -16.20 21.33 16.87
C PHE A 26 -14.83 21.15 17.50
N LEU A 27 -13.78 21.57 16.78
CA LEU A 27 -12.40 21.57 17.27
C LEU A 27 -12.15 22.91 17.96
N ASN A 28 -12.43 22.95 19.26
CA ASN A 28 -12.22 24.14 20.10
C ASN A 28 -10.73 24.25 20.46
N TRP A 29 -9.97 24.88 19.58
CA TRP A 29 -8.52 25.09 19.72
C TRP A 29 -8.18 25.91 20.97
N ILE A 30 -7.30 25.36 21.81
CA ILE A 30 -6.70 26.01 22.97
C ILE A 30 -5.19 25.76 22.98
N SER A 31 -4.44 26.65 23.63
CA SER A 31 -2.99 26.49 23.81
C SER A 31 -2.71 26.10 25.26
N THR A 32 -2.00 25.00 25.47
CA THR A 32 -1.60 24.50 26.80
C THR A 32 -0.08 24.45 26.93
N ASP A 33 0.42 24.60 28.16
CA ASP A 33 1.85 24.48 28.46
C ASP A 33 2.13 23.07 29.00
N GLU A 34 2.93 22.29 28.28
CA GLU A 34 3.43 20.99 28.72
C GLU A 34 4.95 21.08 28.88
N ASN A 35 5.43 21.07 30.12
CA ASN A 35 6.86 21.12 30.46
C ASN A 35 7.63 22.30 29.85
N GLY A 36 7.00 23.49 29.74
CA GLY A 36 7.59 24.69 29.14
C GLY A 36 7.40 24.78 27.63
N ILE A 37 6.74 23.79 27.01
CA ILE A 37 6.42 23.77 25.59
C ILE A 37 4.94 24.09 25.40
N LYS A 38 4.65 25.21 24.74
CA LYS A 38 3.28 25.51 24.30
C LYS A 38 2.84 24.57 23.19
N VAL A 39 1.77 23.81 23.44
CA VAL A 39 1.16 22.85 22.51
C VAL A 39 -0.28 23.29 22.24
N GLU A 40 -0.66 23.32 20.97
CA GLU A 40 -2.06 23.53 20.57
C GLU A 40 -2.82 22.22 20.73
N THR A 41 -4.02 22.29 21.31
CA THR A 41 -4.85 21.13 21.63
C THR A 41 -6.34 21.46 21.50
N PHE A 42 -7.18 20.44 21.58
CA PHE A 42 -8.63 20.51 21.61
C PHE A 42 -9.17 19.21 22.24
N GLU A 43 -10.47 19.14 22.49
CA GLU A 43 -11.08 17.93 23.06
C GLU A 43 -10.90 16.73 22.13
N ASN A 44 -10.44 15.60 22.69
CA ASN A 44 -10.09 14.37 21.95
C ASN A 44 -8.89 14.53 20.99
N SER A 45 -7.93 15.39 21.34
CA SER A 45 -6.65 15.46 20.63
C SER A 45 -5.76 14.24 20.90
N THR A 46 -4.98 13.85 19.90
CA THR A 46 -3.89 12.88 19.97
C THR A 46 -2.69 13.42 19.21
N TYR A 47 -1.48 13.00 19.57
CA TYR A 47 -0.23 13.50 18.99
C TYR A 47 0.59 12.35 18.43
N LEU A 48 0.56 12.21 17.11
CA LEU A 48 1.34 11.20 16.41
C LEU A 48 2.71 11.78 16.03
N GLN A 49 3.75 10.96 16.15
CA GLN A 49 5.11 11.34 15.77
C GLN A 49 5.16 11.75 14.30
N ASP A 50 4.43 11.05 13.44
CA ASP A 50 4.30 11.33 12.01
C ASP A 50 3.79 12.74 11.73
N TYR A 51 2.93 13.28 12.61
CA TYR A 51 2.39 14.64 12.50
C TYR A 51 3.26 15.68 13.22
N GLN A 52 4.51 15.36 13.55
CA GLN A 52 5.45 16.23 14.28
C GLN A 52 4.85 16.82 15.57
N GLY A 53 4.02 16.03 16.25
CA GLY A 53 3.31 16.44 17.46
C GLY A 53 2.33 17.59 17.23
N LEU A 54 1.77 17.74 16.02
CA LEU A 54 0.56 18.52 15.79
C LEU A 54 -0.66 17.69 16.25
N PRO A 55 -1.67 18.33 16.87
CA PRO A 55 -2.83 17.63 17.39
C PRO A 55 -3.68 17.08 16.23
N SER A 56 -4.13 15.84 16.38
CA SER A 56 -5.13 15.20 15.54
C SER A 56 -6.36 14.85 16.34
N TYR A 57 -7.54 14.88 15.71
CA TYR A 57 -8.75 14.44 16.38
C TYR A 57 -8.84 12.93 16.35
N GLN A 58 -9.09 12.31 17.52
CA GLN A 58 -9.26 10.88 17.64
C GLN A 58 -10.48 10.53 18.49
N ARG A 59 -11.40 9.77 17.90
CA ARG A 59 -12.52 9.18 18.64
C ARG A 59 -12.47 7.66 18.56
N ILE A 60 -12.37 7.01 19.72
CA ILE A 60 -12.42 5.55 19.85
C ILE A 60 -13.77 5.17 20.42
N THR A 61 -14.53 4.35 19.69
CA THR A 61 -15.83 3.84 20.15
C THR A 61 -15.78 2.32 20.23
N LYS A 62 -16.15 1.77 21.39
CA LYS A 62 -16.25 0.31 21.57
C LYS A 62 -17.34 -0.26 20.66
N LEU A 63 -16.99 -1.29 19.90
CA LEU A 63 -17.90 -1.97 19.00
C LEU A 63 -18.70 -3.04 19.76
N LYS A 64 -19.99 -3.17 19.41
CA LYS A 64 -20.91 -4.12 20.04
C LYS A 64 -21.00 -5.47 19.29
N SER A 65 -20.35 -5.62 18.14
CA SER A 65 -20.45 -6.78 17.24
C SER A 65 -19.29 -6.81 16.22
N SER A 66 -19.38 -7.72 15.21
CA SER A 66 -18.51 -7.84 14.03
C SER A 66 -18.70 -6.71 12.99
N GLU A 67 -19.01 -5.51 13.45
CA GLU A 67 -19.33 -4.36 12.62
C GLU A 67 -18.31 -3.26 12.86
N TYR A 68 -17.94 -2.57 11.79
CA TYR A 68 -17.14 -1.36 11.84
C TYR A 68 -17.85 -0.26 11.08
N TYR A 69 -17.38 0.98 11.21
CA TYR A 69 -18.02 2.11 10.56
C TYR A 69 -17.01 2.78 9.64
N GLU A 70 -17.29 2.85 8.35
CA GLU A 70 -16.58 3.77 7.46
C GLU A 70 -17.14 5.17 7.67
N ILE A 71 -16.32 6.19 7.46
CA ILE A 71 -16.74 7.58 7.57
C ILE A 71 -16.50 8.34 6.27
N GLU A 72 -17.31 9.37 6.07
CA GLU A 72 -17.11 10.38 5.05
C GLU A 72 -17.30 11.75 5.70
N LEU A 73 -16.33 12.65 5.52
CA LEU A 73 -16.35 14.00 6.08
C LEU A 73 -17.00 15.00 5.10
N PHE A 74 -17.80 15.92 5.64
CA PHE A 74 -18.47 16.99 4.89
C PHE A 74 -18.77 18.19 5.83
N ASP A 75 -19.27 19.30 5.27
CA ASP A 75 -19.58 20.55 6.01
C ASP A 75 -18.43 21.01 6.93
N ILE A 76 -17.31 21.37 6.30
CA ILE A 76 -16.02 21.57 6.97
C ILE A 76 -15.68 23.05 6.97
N GLU A 77 -15.43 23.58 8.16
CA GLU A 77 -15.07 24.97 8.37
C GLU A 77 -13.61 25.08 8.79
N TYR A 78 -12.96 26.13 8.32
CA TYR A 78 -11.54 26.35 8.48
C TYR A 78 -11.24 27.70 9.10
N THR A 79 -10.12 27.79 9.80
CA THR A 79 -9.50 29.03 10.24
C THR A 79 -8.02 29.09 9.84
N SER A 80 -7.44 30.28 9.96
CA SER A 80 -6.01 30.51 9.78
C SER A 80 -5.19 29.78 10.85
N ILE A 81 -3.96 29.41 10.49
CA ILE A 81 -2.99 28.82 11.42
C ILE A 81 -2.07 29.88 12.02
N SER A 82 -1.40 29.54 13.12
CA SER A 82 -0.31 30.33 13.71
C SER A 82 1.01 30.14 12.96
N ASP A 83 1.98 31.05 13.15
CA ASP A 83 3.32 30.93 12.55
C ASP A 83 4.07 29.69 13.03
N LYS A 84 3.88 29.29 14.30
CA LYS A 84 4.48 28.07 14.86
C LYS A 84 3.92 26.81 14.19
N GLU A 85 2.60 26.76 13.98
CA GLU A 85 1.97 25.68 13.20
C GLU A 85 2.51 25.70 11.77
N LYS A 86 2.67 26.88 11.15
CA LYS A 86 3.20 27.02 9.79
C LYS A 86 4.60 26.44 9.66
N MET A 87 5.48 26.68 10.62
CA MET A 87 6.84 26.11 10.65
C MET A 87 6.83 24.58 10.76
N LYS A 88 5.94 24.00 11.58
CA LYS A 88 5.80 22.54 11.65
C LYS A 88 5.20 21.97 10.36
N LEU A 89 4.16 22.61 9.83
CA LEU A 89 3.46 22.19 8.61
C LEU A 89 4.32 22.37 7.35
N SER A 90 5.29 23.29 7.32
CA SER A 90 6.24 23.41 6.22
C SER A 90 7.21 22.24 6.14
N ASN A 91 7.44 21.55 7.26
CA ASN A 91 8.24 20.32 7.32
C ASN A 91 7.39 19.07 7.11
N LEU A 92 6.07 19.22 6.89
CA LEU A 92 5.14 18.15 6.59
C LEU A 92 4.62 18.31 5.15
N ASP A 93 4.42 17.19 4.47
CA ASP A 93 3.68 17.20 3.21
C ASP A 93 2.18 17.08 3.48
N VAL A 94 1.60 18.25 3.72
CA VAL A 94 0.19 18.36 4.05
C VAL A 94 -0.62 18.34 2.77
N SER A 95 -1.55 17.38 2.66
CA SER A 95 -2.45 17.26 1.52
C SER A 95 -3.32 18.51 1.33
N ASN A 96 -3.73 18.74 0.08
CA ASN A 96 -4.76 19.73 -0.26
C ASN A 96 -6.20 19.20 0.01
N SER A 97 -6.32 17.91 0.33
CA SER A 97 -7.52 17.27 0.84
C SER A 97 -7.33 16.92 2.32
N ILE A 98 -8.43 16.73 3.04
CA ILE A 98 -8.36 16.31 4.43
C ILE A 98 -7.97 14.85 4.49
N VAL A 99 -7.01 14.56 5.37
CA VAL A 99 -6.57 13.22 5.71
C VAL A 99 -7.38 12.73 6.90
N TYR A 100 -8.07 11.60 6.74
CA TYR A 100 -8.81 10.94 7.81
C TYR A 100 -8.90 9.43 7.56
N SER A 101 -9.04 8.67 8.65
CA SER A 101 -9.21 7.22 8.61
C SER A 101 -10.31 6.76 9.56
N SER A 102 -10.82 5.55 9.32
CA SER A 102 -11.71 4.84 10.24
C SER A 102 -11.30 3.38 10.33
N ASP A 103 -10.60 3.04 11.42
CA ASP A 103 -9.88 1.78 11.57
C ASP A 103 -10.49 0.91 12.66
N VAL A 104 -10.31 -0.40 12.53
CA VAL A 104 -10.69 -1.36 13.59
C VAL A 104 -9.48 -1.65 14.46
N LEU A 105 -9.58 -1.29 15.74
CA LEU A 105 -8.59 -1.66 16.76
C LEU A 105 -9.07 -2.87 17.56
N LYS A 106 -8.12 -3.70 18.00
CA LYS A 106 -8.38 -4.82 18.89
C LYS A 106 -7.57 -4.66 20.17
N SER A 107 -8.24 -4.66 21.32
CA SER A 107 -7.59 -4.61 22.63
C SER A 107 -8.41 -5.41 23.64
N ASP A 108 -7.75 -6.22 24.45
CA ASP A 108 -8.36 -7.08 25.48
C ASP A 108 -9.66 -7.78 25.01
N HIS A 109 -9.55 -8.53 23.91
CA HIS A 109 -10.68 -9.26 23.28
C HIS A 109 -11.86 -8.39 22.80
N ASN A 110 -11.79 -7.07 22.93
CA ASN A 110 -12.78 -6.14 22.46
C ASN A 110 -12.33 -5.48 21.16
N TYR A 111 -13.31 -5.19 20.30
CA TYR A 111 -13.10 -4.42 19.07
C TYR A 111 -13.52 -2.97 19.29
N TYR A 112 -12.81 -2.05 18.66
CA TYR A 112 -13.07 -0.62 18.72
C TYR A 112 -12.98 -0.04 17.31
N ASN A 113 -13.81 0.95 17.01
CA ASN A 113 -13.67 1.76 15.81
C ASN A 113 -12.94 3.05 16.18
N ARG A 114 -11.79 3.31 15.57
CA ARG A 114 -11.03 4.55 15.71
C ARG A 114 -11.30 5.44 14.50
N ILE A 115 -11.87 6.61 14.74
CA ILE A 115 -11.87 7.71 13.77
C ILE A 115 -10.66 8.58 14.07
N LEU A 116 -9.82 8.83 13.07
CA LEU A 116 -8.68 9.73 13.14
C LEU A 116 -8.81 10.79 12.05
N VAL A 117 -8.65 12.07 12.40
CA VAL A 117 -8.68 13.19 11.45
C VAL A 117 -7.48 14.08 11.70
N PHE A 118 -6.65 14.29 10.67
CA PHE A 118 -5.59 15.28 10.71
C PHE A 118 -6.17 16.65 10.31
N PRO A 119 -6.25 17.62 11.23
CA PRO A 119 -7.11 18.79 11.07
C PRO A 119 -6.42 19.93 10.31
N TYR A 120 -5.41 19.65 9.49
CA TYR A 120 -4.66 20.65 8.72
C TYR A 120 -4.70 20.32 7.24
N ILE A 121 -4.87 21.34 6.41
CA ILE A 121 -4.85 21.22 4.95
C ILE A 121 -3.96 22.28 4.33
N LYS A 122 -3.43 21.99 3.15
CA LYS A 122 -2.72 22.95 2.31
C LYS A 122 -3.69 23.61 1.33
N THR A 123 -3.69 24.94 1.29
CA THR A 123 -4.48 25.75 0.34
C THR A 123 -3.58 26.71 -0.39
N GLY A 124 -3.23 26.37 -1.63
CA GLY A 124 -2.19 27.10 -2.39
C GLY A 124 -0.85 27.03 -1.67
N ASN A 125 -0.26 28.18 -1.37
CA ASN A 125 1.02 28.30 -0.66
C ASN A 125 0.87 28.52 0.87
N ASN A 126 -0.35 28.38 1.41
CA ASN A 126 -0.62 28.51 2.85
C ASN A 126 -1.32 27.27 3.36
N TYR A 127 -1.52 27.24 4.68
CA TYR A 127 -2.24 26.16 5.36
C TYR A 127 -3.46 26.72 6.09
N LYS A 128 -4.42 25.86 6.33
CA LYS A 128 -5.57 26.13 7.19
C LYS A 128 -5.76 24.98 8.16
N LYS A 129 -6.42 25.27 9.29
CA LYS A 129 -6.85 24.24 10.24
C LYS A 129 -8.35 24.19 10.37
N ILE A 130 -8.87 23.01 10.63
CA ILE A 130 -10.31 22.75 10.76
C ILE A 130 -10.80 23.25 12.12
N THR A 131 -11.92 23.97 12.15
CA THR A 131 -12.63 24.34 13.40
C THR A 131 -13.91 23.52 13.59
N LYS A 132 -14.47 22.99 12.51
CA LYS A 132 -15.67 22.16 12.54
C LYS A 132 -15.66 21.22 11.35
N PHE A 133 -16.13 20.00 11.57
CA PHE A 133 -16.48 19.08 10.50
C PHE A 133 -17.70 18.25 10.89
N THR A 134 -18.46 17.81 9.90
CA THR A 134 -19.47 16.77 10.08
C THR A 134 -18.98 15.49 9.42
N TYR A 135 -19.24 14.35 10.03
CA TYR A 135 -19.00 13.06 9.39
C TYR A 135 -20.25 12.20 9.38
N ARG A 136 -20.43 11.47 8.28
CA ARG A 136 -21.44 10.43 8.13
C ARG A 136 -20.78 9.09 8.34
N SER A 137 -21.39 8.24 9.14
CA SER A 137 -20.93 6.86 9.35
C SER A 137 -21.80 5.88 8.59
N THR A 138 -21.16 4.98 7.85
CA THR A 138 -21.78 3.85 7.16
C THR A 138 -21.37 2.57 7.86
N GLN A 139 -22.35 1.82 8.36
CA GLN A 139 -22.08 0.54 9.00
C GLN A 139 -21.64 -0.49 7.96
N LYS A 140 -20.53 -1.17 8.26
CA LYS A 140 -19.99 -2.29 7.52
C LYS A 140 -19.85 -3.48 8.44
N LYS A 141 -19.86 -4.68 7.85
CA LYS A 141 -19.54 -5.91 8.58
C LYS A 141 -18.13 -6.31 8.18
N PHE A 142 -17.24 -6.48 9.15
CA PHE A 142 -16.04 -7.24 8.88
C PHE A 142 -16.40 -8.71 9.01
N PHE A 143 -16.04 -9.51 8.01
CA PHE A 143 -16.20 -10.95 8.13
C PHE A 143 -15.33 -11.40 9.31
N HIS A 144 -15.94 -11.97 10.35
CA HIS A 144 -15.17 -12.92 11.14
C HIS A 144 -14.77 -13.99 10.14
N GLU A 145 -13.48 -14.08 9.82
CA GLU A 145 -12.95 -15.29 9.23
C GLU A 145 -13.30 -16.40 10.23
N THR A 146 -14.40 -17.10 9.96
CA THR A 146 -14.60 -18.40 10.57
C THR A 146 -13.35 -19.15 10.17
N LYS A 147 -12.55 -19.57 11.17
CA LYS A 147 -11.38 -20.42 10.95
C LYS A 147 -11.85 -21.54 10.03
N LYS A 148 -11.59 -21.42 8.72
CA LYS A 148 -11.95 -22.46 7.78
C LYS A 148 -11.16 -23.64 8.29
N LYS A 149 -11.84 -24.73 8.68
CA LYS A 149 -11.17 -26.02 8.86
C LYS A 149 -10.25 -26.18 7.66
N SER A 150 -8.97 -26.48 7.88
CA SER A 150 -8.00 -26.67 6.81
C SER A 150 -8.61 -27.59 5.77
N VAL A 151 -9.05 -27.04 4.65
CA VAL A 151 -9.54 -27.84 3.54
C VAL A 151 -8.34 -28.66 3.09
N LYS A 152 -8.55 -29.92 2.72
CA LYS A 152 -7.49 -30.71 2.11
C LYS A 152 -7.22 -30.08 0.74
N ILE A 153 -6.17 -29.28 0.64
CA ILE A 153 -5.75 -28.64 -0.61
C ILE A 153 -4.94 -29.66 -1.39
N SER A 154 -5.29 -29.85 -2.65
CA SER A 154 -4.41 -30.52 -3.61
C SER A 154 -3.62 -29.41 -4.30
N SER A 155 -2.31 -29.36 -4.09
CA SER A 155 -1.50 -28.32 -4.71
C SER A 155 -1.54 -28.42 -6.24
N VAL A 156 -1.54 -27.28 -6.92
CA VAL A 156 -1.36 -27.20 -8.37
C VAL A 156 -0.02 -27.82 -8.77
N LEU A 157 1.00 -27.70 -7.92
CA LEU A 157 2.35 -28.27 -8.14
C LEU A 157 2.41 -29.80 -7.99
N LYS A 158 1.31 -30.45 -7.61
CA LYS A 158 1.31 -31.90 -7.33
C LYS A 158 1.65 -32.73 -8.57
N ASP A 159 1.18 -32.30 -9.73
CA ASP A 159 1.27 -33.03 -10.99
C ASP A 159 1.77 -32.07 -12.10
N GLY A 160 2.38 -32.63 -13.15
CA GLY A 160 2.90 -31.88 -14.29
C GLY A 160 4.34 -31.39 -14.13
N ASP A 161 4.91 -30.90 -15.23
CA ASP A 161 6.23 -30.28 -15.25
C ASP A 161 6.11 -28.78 -14.97
N TRP A 162 7.01 -28.27 -14.13
CA TRP A 162 7.01 -26.90 -13.65
C TRP A 162 8.38 -26.26 -13.87
N TYR A 163 8.38 -25.11 -14.54
CA TYR A 163 9.58 -24.41 -14.96
C TYR A 163 9.64 -23.07 -14.23
N LYS A 164 10.64 -22.90 -13.36
CA LYS A 164 10.80 -21.73 -12.51
C LYS A 164 11.49 -20.60 -13.28
N ILE A 165 10.93 -19.40 -13.21
CA ILE A 165 11.54 -18.16 -13.68
C ILE A 165 11.62 -17.17 -12.51
N SER A 166 12.55 -16.23 -12.57
CA SER A 166 12.73 -15.17 -11.58
C SER A 166 12.56 -13.80 -12.20
N VAL A 167 12.06 -12.85 -11.42
CA VAL A 167 12.02 -11.42 -11.75
C VAL A 167 12.70 -10.64 -10.62
N SER A 168 13.32 -9.52 -10.96
CA SER A 168 14.09 -8.66 -10.05
C SER A 168 13.54 -7.24 -9.93
N GLU A 169 12.43 -6.95 -10.62
CA GLU A 169 11.81 -5.64 -10.63
C GLU A 169 10.34 -5.75 -11.03
N ASN A 170 9.57 -4.70 -10.74
CA ASN A 170 8.19 -4.59 -11.19
C ASN A 170 8.15 -4.25 -12.69
N GLY A 171 7.40 -5.00 -13.49
CA GLY A 171 7.31 -4.70 -14.91
C GLY A 171 6.54 -5.71 -15.75
N VAL A 172 6.36 -5.37 -17.03
CA VAL A 172 5.88 -6.32 -18.03
C VAL A 172 7.08 -7.03 -18.65
N PHE A 173 7.16 -8.34 -18.40
CA PHE A 173 8.24 -9.19 -18.89
C PHE A 173 7.79 -9.93 -20.15
N GLN A 174 8.75 -10.15 -21.05
CA GLN A 174 8.56 -10.90 -22.28
C GLN A 174 9.33 -12.22 -22.20
N LEU A 175 8.67 -13.33 -22.51
CA LEU A 175 9.32 -14.63 -22.74
C LEU A 175 9.09 -15.08 -24.17
N THR A 176 10.19 -15.25 -24.89
CA THR A 176 10.22 -15.65 -26.29
C THR A 176 10.18 -17.17 -26.44
N PHE A 177 9.94 -17.65 -27.67
CA PHE A 177 10.15 -19.05 -28.04
C PHE A 177 11.48 -19.64 -27.57
N SER A 178 12.60 -18.90 -27.74
CA SER A 178 13.92 -19.35 -27.31
C SER A 178 14.06 -19.44 -25.79
N ASP A 179 13.35 -18.61 -25.03
CA ASP A 179 13.38 -18.66 -23.57
C ASP A 179 12.70 -19.95 -23.08
N LEU A 180 11.55 -20.32 -23.67
CA LEU A 180 10.89 -21.59 -23.34
C LEU A 180 11.76 -22.81 -23.69
N GLN A 181 12.48 -22.77 -24.82
CA GLN A 181 13.44 -23.83 -25.16
C GLN A 181 14.59 -23.92 -24.16
N THR A 182 15.09 -22.77 -23.69
CA THR A 182 16.18 -22.69 -22.70
C THR A 182 15.72 -23.25 -21.34
N LEU A 183 14.46 -23.05 -20.97
CA LEU A 183 13.84 -23.68 -19.81
C LEU A 183 13.67 -25.20 -19.95
N GLY A 184 13.87 -25.75 -21.15
CA GLY A 184 13.71 -27.18 -21.43
C GLY A 184 12.28 -27.59 -21.76
N ILE A 185 11.39 -26.63 -22.04
CA ILE A 185 10.01 -26.91 -22.47
C ILE A 185 10.05 -27.48 -23.89
N ASN A 186 9.33 -28.59 -24.12
CA ASN A 186 9.16 -29.11 -25.48
C ASN A 186 8.26 -28.19 -26.29
N THR A 187 8.86 -27.45 -27.22
CA THR A 187 8.14 -26.50 -28.08
C THR A 187 7.61 -27.11 -29.39
N THR A 188 7.79 -28.41 -29.62
CA THR A 188 7.31 -29.08 -30.84
C THR A 188 5.78 -29.12 -30.86
N ASN A 189 5.15 -28.39 -31.80
CA ASN A 189 3.69 -28.23 -31.89
C ASN A 189 3.05 -27.77 -30.57
N LEU A 190 3.74 -26.91 -29.82
CA LEU A 190 3.27 -26.40 -28.54
C LEU A 190 2.03 -25.51 -28.75
N ASN A 191 0.87 -25.95 -28.26
CA ASN A 191 -0.35 -25.17 -28.37
C ASN A 191 -0.30 -23.95 -27.45
N VAL A 192 -0.57 -22.74 -27.97
CA VAL A 192 -0.55 -21.49 -27.19
C VAL A 192 -1.50 -21.52 -25.99
N ASN A 193 -2.64 -22.23 -26.07
CA ASN A 193 -3.61 -22.34 -24.98
C ASN A 193 -3.18 -23.32 -23.87
N SER A 194 -2.09 -24.05 -24.07
CA SER A 194 -1.54 -24.94 -23.03
C SER A 194 -0.55 -24.24 -22.12
N ILE A 195 -0.02 -23.08 -22.52
CA ILE A 195 0.96 -22.32 -21.72
C ILE A 195 0.23 -21.59 -20.60
N ARG A 196 0.67 -21.84 -19.36
CA ARG A 196 0.15 -21.21 -18.14
C ARG A 196 1.28 -20.69 -17.28
N LEU A 197 1.03 -19.59 -16.60
CA LEU A 197 1.94 -18.98 -15.64
C LEU A 197 1.27 -18.96 -14.27
N TYR A 198 2.04 -19.25 -13.23
CA TYR A 198 1.59 -19.22 -11.86
C TYR A 198 2.55 -18.45 -10.98
N GLY A 199 2.00 -17.69 -10.03
CA GLY A 199 2.73 -16.83 -9.12
C GLY A 199 1.82 -16.39 -7.97
N ASN A 200 2.39 -15.70 -6.99
CA ASN A 200 1.65 -15.12 -5.87
C ASN A 200 1.92 -13.62 -5.70
N GLY A 201 2.54 -12.97 -6.68
CA GLY A 201 2.98 -11.58 -6.59
C GLY A 201 4.22 -11.41 -5.72
N GLY A 202 4.53 -10.16 -5.38
CA GLY A 202 5.72 -9.75 -4.64
C GLY A 202 5.55 -9.71 -3.12
N GLY A 203 6.62 -9.35 -2.42
CA GLY A 203 6.63 -9.09 -0.98
C GLY A 203 6.87 -10.31 -0.08
N MET A 204 7.13 -10.02 1.19
CA MET A 204 7.34 -11.04 2.22
C MET A 204 6.03 -11.73 2.59
N LEU A 205 6.14 -13.01 2.98
CA LEU A 205 5.02 -13.70 3.63
C LEU A 205 4.58 -12.94 4.89
N PRO A 206 3.27 -12.77 5.12
CA PRO A 206 2.79 -12.09 6.31
C PRO A 206 3.24 -12.81 7.59
N ARG A 207 3.73 -12.03 8.56
CA ARG A 207 4.17 -12.56 9.86
C ARG A 207 3.00 -13.06 10.71
N LEU A 208 1.84 -12.41 10.60
CA LEU A 208 0.66 -12.82 11.34
C LEU A 208 -0.09 -13.93 10.60
N ASN A 209 -0.38 -15.01 11.31
CA ASN A 209 -1.19 -16.12 10.77
C ASN A 209 -2.64 -15.72 10.44
N SER A 210 -3.09 -14.55 10.90
CA SER A 210 -4.40 -13.97 10.59
C SER A 210 -4.41 -13.19 9.28
N ASP A 211 -3.24 -12.82 8.77
CA ASP A 211 -3.16 -12.00 7.58
C ASP A 211 -3.35 -12.88 6.35
N PHE A 212 -3.93 -12.28 5.31
CA PHE A 212 -4.25 -12.99 4.09
C PHE A 212 -2.98 -13.52 3.42
N ARG A 213 -3.02 -14.78 3.01
CA ARG A 213 -2.07 -15.35 2.06
C ARG A 213 -2.75 -16.40 1.20
N HIS A 214 -2.33 -16.49 -0.04
CA HIS A 214 -2.78 -17.58 -0.90
C HIS A 214 -2.33 -18.93 -0.32
N GLN A 215 -3.21 -19.92 -0.39
CA GLN A 215 -2.91 -21.24 0.16
C GLN A 215 -2.09 -22.12 -0.79
N ASP A 216 -1.98 -21.71 -2.05
CA ASP A 216 -1.27 -22.35 -3.16
C ASP A 216 -1.01 -21.31 -4.24
N LEU A 217 -0.19 -21.62 -5.26
CA LEU A 217 0.07 -20.68 -6.37
C LEU A 217 -1.22 -20.30 -7.13
N GLN A 218 -1.32 -19.04 -7.54
CA GLN A 218 -2.42 -18.55 -8.38
C GLN A 218 -2.03 -18.56 -9.85
N GLU A 219 -2.99 -18.83 -10.74
CA GLU A 219 -2.75 -18.66 -12.18
C GLU A 219 -2.76 -17.15 -12.51
N ASP A 220 -1.71 -16.70 -13.19
CA ASP A 220 -1.53 -15.32 -13.62
C ASP A 220 -2.00 -15.14 -15.06
N ALA A 221 -2.57 -13.97 -15.35
CA ALA A 221 -3.00 -13.65 -16.69
C ALA A 221 -1.77 -13.35 -17.57
N ILE A 222 -1.66 -14.04 -18.70
CA ILE A 222 -0.62 -13.79 -19.70
C ILE A 222 -1.24 -13.33 -21.02
N GLU A 223 -0.52 -12.51 -21.77
CA GLU A 223 -0.82 -12.25 -23.17
C GLU A 223 0.07 -13.14 -24.02
N ILE A 224 -0.47 -13.75 -25.08
CA ILE A 224 0.33 -14.50 -26.05
C ILE A 224 0.21 -13.79 -27.39
N VAL A 225 1.36 -13.38 -27.92
CA VAL A 225 1.46 -12.81 -29.26
C VAL A 225 1.88 -13.93 -30.20
N ASP A 226 0.87 -14.51 -30.84
CA ASP A 226 1.00 -15.47 -31.95
C ASP A 226 0.98 -14.67 -33.27
N ASN A 227 2.16 -14.51 -33.88
CA ASN A 227 2.32 -13.63 -35.02
C ASN A 227 1.61 -14.13 -36.29
N ASN A 228 1.46 -15.45 -36.45
CA ASN A 228 0.85 -16.05 -37.63
C ASN A 228 -0.58 -16.55 -37.36
N ASN A 229 -1.05 -16.45 -36.12
CA ASN A 229 -2.38 -16.83 -35.65
C ASN A 229 -2.74 -18.29 -35.94
N ASN A 230 -1.77 -19.20 -35.90
CA ASN A 230 -2.00 -20.63 -36.16
C ASN A 230 -2.26 -21.44 -34.88
N GLY A 231 -2.16 -20.83 -33.69
CA GLY A 231 -2.38 -21.46 -32.40
C GLY A 231 -1.21 -22.32 -31.90
N ILE A 232 -0.06 -22.25 -32.56
CA ILE A 232 1.18 -22.96 -32.21
C ILE A 232 2.22 -21.92 -31.81
N PHE A 233 2.85 -22.10 -30.67
CA PHE A 233 3.90 -21.22 -30.18
C PHE A 233 5.22 -21.57 -30.86
N GLU A 234 5.66 -20.73 -31.79
CA GLU A 234 6.83 -20.96 -32.63
C GLU A 234 7.77 -19.75 -32.74
N SER A 235 8.78 -19.85 -33.59
CA SER A 235 9.81 -18.82 -33.73
C SER A 235 9.20 -17.47 -34.14
N GLY A 236 9.37 -16.47 -33.29
CA GLY A 236 8.82 -15.13 -33.46
C GLY A 236 7.72 -14.81 -32.45
N ASP A 237 7.06 -15.83 -31.90
CA ASP A 237 6.04 -15.66 -30.89
C ASP A 237 6.65 -15.43 -29.51
N TYR A 238 5.87 -14.77 -28.66
CA TYR A 238 6.25 -14.48 -27.29
C TYR A 238 5.02 -14.38 -26.40
N LEU A 239 5.21 -14.56 -25.11
CA LEU A 239 4.22 -14.25 -24.10
C LEU A 239 4.66 -13.04 -23.28
N LEU A 240 3.69 -12.27 -22.80
CA LEU A 240 3.88 -11.16 -21.88
C LEU A 240 3.17 -11.46 -20.56
N PHE A 241 3.78 -11.07 -19.45
CA PHE A 241 3.16 -11.12 -18.13
C PHE A 241 3.64 -9.96 -17.27
N TYR A 242 2.84 -9.54 -16.30
CA TYR A 242 3.27 -8.56 -15.29
C TYR A 242 3.91 -9.31 -14.13
N GLY A 243 5.20 -9.06 -13.89
CA GLY A 243 5.96 -9.56 -12.76
C GLY A 243 6.11 -8.48 -11.70
N GLU A 244 6.04 -8.89 -10.43
CA GLU A 244 6.24 -8.02 -9.28
C GLU A 244 7.61 -8.28 -8.65
N ASP A 245 8.28 -7.21 -8.23
CA ASP A 245 9.51 -7.26 -7.44
C ASP A 245 9.28 -7.98 -6.11
N VAL A 246 10.34 -8.55 -5.55
CA VAL A 246 10.30 -9.13 -4.20
C VAL A 246 10.18 -8.05 -3.14
N ASP A 247 10.77 -6.88 -3.40
CA ASP A 247 10.66 -5.68 -2.57
C ASP A 247 9.35 -4.94 -2.88
N ILE A 248 8.72 -4.38 -1.83
CA ILE A 248 7.43 -3.71 -1.99
C ILE A 248 7.45 -2.27 -1.49
N TRP A 249 6.70 -1.43 -2.22
CA TRP A 249 6.39 -0.06 -1.84
C TRP A 249 4.91 0.05 -1.50
N GLU A 250 4.59 0.28 -0.23
CA GLU A 250 3.21 0.47 0.21
C GLU A 250 2.94 1.96 0.47
N PRO A 251 1.80 2.51 0.01
CA PRO A 251 1.46 3.89 0.31
C PRO A 251 1.27 4.08 1.82
N TYR A 252 1.69 5.23 2.33
CA TYR A 252 1.41 5.60 3.71
C TYR A 252 -0.09 5.90 3.84
N ASP A 253 -0.80 5.18 4.70
CA ASP A 253 -2.27 5.27 4.85
C ASP A 253 -2.80 6.72 5.03
N ASN A 254 -1.96 7.62 5.52
CA ASN A 254 -2.30 9.00 5.85
C ASN A 254 -1.60 10.08 4.99
N TYR A 255 -0.80 9.70 3.98
CA TYR A 255 -0.12 10.70 3.14
C TYR A 255 -0.17 10.33 1.67
N ILE A 256 -0.58 11.30 0.86
CA ILE A 256 -0.43 11.23 -0.59
C ILE A 256 1.06 11.39 -0.90
N GLY A 257 1.64 10.48 -1.67
CA GLY A 257 3.02 10.60 -2.15
C GLY A 257 4.13 10.09 -1.22
N LYS A 258 3.79 9.59 -0.03
CA LYS A 258 4.76 8.88 0.84
C LYS A 258 4.51 7.39 0.82
N TYR A 259 5.60 6.64 0.87
CA TYR A 259 5.56 5.18 0.80
C TYR A 259 6.50 4.57 1.84
N HIS A 260 6.14 3.37 2.29
CA HIS A 260 7.01 2.47 3.02
C HIS A 260 7.68 1.54 2.04
N HIS A 261 9.02 1.51 2.05
CA HIS A 261 9.77 0.46 1.41
C HIS A 261 9.95 -0.71 2.37
N TYR A 262 9.66 -1.92 1.92
CA TYR A 262 9.97 -3.15 2.63
C TYR A 262 10.89 -3.99 1.77
N LYS A 263 12.16 -3.99 2.14
CA LYS A 263 13.16 -4.90 1.57
C LYS A 263 12.88 -6.32 2.02
N HIS A 264 12.97 -7.28 1.11
CA HIS A 264 12.76 -8.68 1.38
C HIS A 264 13.96 -9.28 2.13
N LEU A 265 13.71 -9.97 3.24
CA LEU A 265 14.76 -10.39 4.16
C LEU A 265 15.45 -11.71 3.78
N TYR A 266 14.93 -12.43 2.78
CA TYR A 266 15.30 -13.83 2.54
C TYR A 266 15.62 -14.17 1.09
N ASP A 267 15.44 -13.24 0.17
CA ASP A 267 15.60 -13.46 -1.27
C ASP A 267 15.65 -12.11 -1.98
N ASP A 268 16.41 -12.04 -3.06
CA ASP A 268 16.56 -10.84 -3.92
C ASP A 268 15.71 -10.94 -5.19
N PHE A 269 15.00 -12.07 -5.37
CA PHE A 269 14.16 -12.31 -6.53
C PHE A 269 12.78 -12.81 -6.13
N ASN A 270 11.80 -12.44 -6.95
CA ASN A 270 10.49 -13.06 -6.93
C ASN A 270 10.39 -14.12 -8.01
N TYR A 271 9.52 -15.13 -7.83
CA TYR A 271 9.48 -16.30 -8.70
C TYR A 271 8.10 -16.64 -9.22
N TYR A 272 8.09 -16.98 -10.50
CA TYR A 272 6.91 -17.45 -11.21
C TYR A 272 7.21 -18.83 -11.81
N PHE A 273 6.16 -19.57 -12.12
CA PHE A 273 6.25 -20.95 -12.57
C PHE A 273 5.41 -21.16 -13.82
N ILE A 274 6.05 -21.64 -14.88
CA ILE A 274 5.40 -22.00 -16.12
C ILE A 274 5.05 -23.48 -16.07
N THR A 275 3.88 -23.84 -16.58
CA THR A 275 3.50 -25.23 -16.84
C THR A 275 2.75 -25.35 -18.16
N ILE A 276 2.84 -26.53 -18.79
CA ILE A 276 2.15 -26.84 -20.03
C ILE A 276 0.96 -27.75 -19.71
N ASN A 277 -0.24 -27.18 -19.72
CA ASN A 277 -1.46 -27.88 -19.34
C ASN A 277 -2.66 -27.45 -20.21
N SER A 278 -3.15 -28.40 -21.01
CA SER A 278 -4.30 -28.22 -21.90
C SER A 278 -5.66 -28.39 -21.23
N THR A 279 -5.72 -28.62 -19.91
CA THR A 279 -6.96 -28.88 -19.18
C THR A 279 -7.55 -27.60 -18.58
N GLY A 280 -8.82 -27.33 -18.87
CA GLY A 280 -9.52 -26.14 -18.35
C GLY A 280 -9.19 -24.88 -19.12
N ASN A 281 -9.78 -23.76 -18.73
CA ASN A 281 -9.58 -22.48 -19.43
C ASN A 281 -8.29 -21.82 -18.94
N PRO A 282 -7.37 -21.42 -19.83
CA PRO A 282 -6.18 -20.70 -19.43
C PRO A 282 -6.50 -19.24 -19.12
N LYS A 283 -5.81 -18.64 -18.15
CA LYS A 283 -6.00 -17.22 -17.81
C LYS A 283 -5.23 -16.34 -18.81
N ARG A 284 -5.94 -15.37 -19.40
CA ARG A 284 -5.40 -14.43 -20.38
C ARG A 284 -5.71 -13.00 -19.98
N ILE A 285 -4.92 -12.05 -20.48
CA ILE A 285 -5.23 -10.63 -20.31
C ILE A 285 -6.52 -10.33 -21.09
N GLU A 286 -7.45 -9.63 -20.46
CA GLU A 286 -8.72 -9.24 -21.09
C GLU A 286 -8.65 -7.78 -21.57
N ASP A 287 -9.33 -7.50 -22.69
CA ASP A 287 -9.50 -6.12 -23.16
C ASP A 287 -10.25 -5.27 -22.13
N TYR A 288 -9.61 -4.20 -21.66
CA TYR A 288 -10.25 -3.26 -20.76
C TYR A 288 -11.06 -2.20 -21.53
N THR A 289 -12.39 -2.26 -21.42
CA THR A 289 -13.28 -1.22 -21.96
C THR A 289 -13.58 -0.15 -20.90
N LEU A 290 -13.19 1.09 -21.16
CA LEU A 290 -13.51 2.26 -20.31
C LEU A 290 -15.04 2.42 -20.13
N LYS A 291 -15.52 2.30 -18.89
CA LYS A 291 -16.96 2.37 -18.56
C LYS A 291 -17.52 3.80 -18.52
N ASN A 292 -16.67 4.82 -18.32
CA ASN A 292 -17.07 6.23 -18.26
C ASN A 292 -16.31 7.04 -19.31
N LYS A 293 -17.00 7.52 -20.35
CA LYS A 293 -16.48 8.51 -21.32
C LYS A 293 -16.54 9.94 -20.77
N GLY A 294 -16.17 10.13 -19.49
CA GLY A 294 -15.97 11.47 -18.94
C GLY A 294 -14.78 12.16 -19.62
N GLU A 295 -14.48 13.38 -19.23
CA GLU A 295 -13.24 14.05 -19.61
C GLU A 295 -12.04 13.13 -19.29
N ILE A 296 -11.31 12.72 -20.31
CA ILE A 296 -10.06 11.96 -20.14
C ILE A 296 -9.06 12.93 -19.55
N LYS A 297 -8.82 12.84 -18.23
CA LYS A 297 -7.72 13.54 -17.58
C LYS A 297 -6.44 12.78 -17.87
N PHE A 298 -5.61 13.34 -18.73
CA PHE A 298 -4.24 12.87 -18.90
C PHE A 298 -3.42 13.34 -17.70
N ASN A 299 -2.94 12.39 -16.90
CA ASN A 299 -1.92 12.66 -15.90
C ASN A 299 -0.57 12.41 -16.57
N ASP A 300 0.20 13.46 -16.81
CA ASP A 300 1.53 13.44 -17.43
C ASP A 300 2.67 13.30 -16.39
N LYS A 301 2.31 13.03 -15.13
CA LYS A 301 3.22 12.94 -13.98
C LYS A 301 2.87 11.73 -13.12
N PHE A 302 3.89 11.15 -12.52
CA PHE A 302 3.78 10.02 -11.60
C PHE A 302 4.80 10.17 -10.47
N ASN A 303 4.59 9.43 -9.38
CA ASN A 303 5.55 9.37 -8.28
C ASN A 303 6.67 8.39 -8.64
N PHE A 304 7.92 8.79 -8.42
CA PHE A 304 9.10 7.96 -8.60
C PHE A 304 9.70 7.64 -7.23
N HIS A 305 10.13 6.39 -7.03
CA HIS A 305 10.72 5.92 -5.77
C HIS A 305 12.05 5.23 -6.07
N GLU A 306 13.02 5.46 -5.19
CA GLU A 306 14.33 4.84 -5.21
C GLU A 306 14.78 4.66 -3.76
N PHE A 307 15.64 3.68 -3.51
CA PHE A 307 16.03 3.26 -2.17
C PHE A 307 17.48 2.76 -2.18
N HIS A 308 18.14 2.84 -1.03
CA HIS A 308 19.49 2.34 -0.79
C HIS A 308 19.56 1.64 0.58
N GLU A 309 19.94 0.36 0.60
CA GLU A 309 20.29 -0.42 1.79
C GLU A 309 20.98 -1.73 1.35
N GLU A 310 22.11 -2.05 1.98
CA GLU A 310 23.01 -3.14 1.60
C GLU A 310 23.03 -4.29 2.63
N ASP A 311 22.31 -4.18 3.76
CA ASP A 311 22.21 -5.17 4.84
C ASP A 311 23.58 -5.72 5.33
N LEU A 312 24.54 -4.82 5.53
CA LEU A 312 25.92 -5.21 5.85
C LEU A 312 26.11 -5.61 7.32
N THR A 313 25.36 -4.98 8.24
CA THR A 313 25.60 -5.07 9.69
C THR A 313 24.34 -5.36 10.48
N ASN A 314 24.42 -6.31 11.41
CA ASN A 314 23.43 -6.55 12.46
C ASN A 314 24.08 -6.37 13.85
N PHE A 315 23.72 -5.29 14.57
CA PHE A 315 24.39 -4.88 15.82
C PHE A 315 24.44 -5.94 16.93
N ILE A 316 23.46 -6.83 16.97
CA ILE A 316 23.32 -7.86 18.01
C ILE A 316 23.50 -9.27 17.47
N LYS A 317 23.84 -9.41 16.17
CA LYS A 317 23.96 -10.67 15.43
C LYS A 317 22.74 -11.58 15.63
N SER A 318 21.56 -10.95 15.69
CA SER A 318 20.28 -11.59 15.98
C SER A 318 19.13 -10.72 15.48
N GLY A 319 17.99 -11.34 15.22
CA GLY A 319 16.82 -10.66 14.67
C GLY A 319 16.98 -10.31 13.19
N GLU A 320 16.01 -9.55 12.69
CA GLU A 320 15.82 -9.27 11.26
C GLU A 320 16.22 -7.84 10.87
N GLN A 321 16.76 -7.06 11.80
CA GLN A 321 17.14 -5.68 11.54
C GLN A 321 18.61 -5.60 11.16
N TRP A 322 18.82 -5.29 9.89
CA TRP A 322 20.11 -5.05 9.28
C TRP A 322 20.24 -3.57 8.92
N TYR A 323 21.48 -3.14 8.75
CA TYR A 323 21.86 -1.78 8.40
C TYR A 323 23.03 -1.82 7.42
N GLY A 324 23.13 -0.79 6.61
CA GLY A 324 24.18 -0.67 5.60
C GLY A 324 25.51 -0.19 6.17
N GLU A 325 26.01 0.89 5.60
CA GLU A 325 27.34 1.42 5.82
C GLU A 325 27.58 1.84 7.27
N GLU A 326 28.76 1.51 7.78
CA GLU A 326 29.18 1.86 9.14
C GLU A 326 29.88 3.23 9.16
N PHE A 327 29.58 4.04 10.17
CA PHE A 327 30.17 5.37 10.39
C PHE A 327 31.11 5.31 11.59
N ASP A 328 32.28 4.69 11.43
CA ASP A 328 33.32 4.55 12.45
C ASP A 328 34.59 5.33 12.09
N ALA A 329 35.43 4.78 11.20
CA ALA A 329 36.64 5.46 10.73
C ALA A 329 36.34 6.61 9.77
N ASP A 330 35.44 6.36 8.81
CA ASP A 330 34.92 7.36 7.88
C ASP A 330 33.51 7.77 8.33
N LEU A 331 33.37 9.03 8.74
CA LEU A 331 32.11 9.58 9.27
C LEU A 331 31.23 10.22 8.20
N SER A 332 31.54 9.99 6.92
CA SER A 332 30.83 10.56 5.78
C SER A 332 30.58 9.51 4.73
N GLN A 333 29.35 9.42 4.24
CA GLN A 333 28.94 8.57 3.13
C GLN A 333 28.23 9.42 2.07
N THR A 334 28.34 8.99 0.81
CA THR A 334 27.66 9.65 -0.33
C THR A 334 26.81 8.62 -1.06
N PHE A 335 25.50 8.89 -1.10
CA PHE A 335 24.52 8.05 -1.80
C PHE A 335 24.05 8.78 -3.06
N SER A 336 24.04 8.09 -4.19
CA SER A 336 23.64 8.66 -5.48
C SER A 336 22.32 8.05 -5.93
N PHE A 337 21.35 8.91 -6.23
CA PHE A 337 20.03 8.52 -6.73
C PHE A 337 19.84 9.10 -8.14
N SER A 338 19.27 8.32 -9.05
CA SER A 338 19.06 8.72 -10.45
C SER A 338 17.57 8.87 -10.73
N THR A 339 17.09 10.12 -10.74
CA THR A 339 15.68 10.47 -10.96
C THR A 339 15.47 11.12 -12.34
N PRO A 340 15.36 10.33 -13.43
CA PRO A 340 15.18 10.88 -14.76
C PRO A 340 13.83 11.61 -14.89
N ASN A 341 13.81 12.69 -15.68
CA ASN A 341 12.60 13.46 -16.00
C ASN A 341 11.89 14.07 -14.77
N ILE A 342 12.65 14.40 -13.72
CA ILE A 342 12.09 15.13 -12.57
C ILE A 342 11.49 16.47 -13.02
N VAL A 343 10.25 16.71 -12.62
CA VAL A 343 9.58 17.99 -12.90
C VAL A 343 10.08 19.05 -11.93
N ASP A 344 10.47 20.22 -12.43
CA ASP A 344 10.95 21.32 -11.60
C ASP A 344 9.98 21.68 -10.47
N ASN A 345 10.53 21.99 -9.28
CA ASN A 345 9.78 22.30 -8.06
C ASN A 345 8.87 21.16 -7.56
N SER A 346 9.07 19.92 -8.02
CA SER A 346 8.49 18.74 -7.38
C SER A 346 8.96 18.62 -5.94
N ILE A 347 8.08 18.14 -5.07
CA ILE A 347 8.41 17.84 -3.68
C ILE A 347 9.17 16.50 -3.66
N VAL A 348 10.30 16.45 -2.97
CA VAL A 348 11.06 15.23 -2.75
C VAL A 348 10.90 14.81 -1.29
N HIS A 349 10.58 13.54 -1.06
CA HIS A 349 10.54 12.96 0.27
C HIS A 349 11.76 12.08 0.47
N ILE A 350 12.51 12.38 1.55
CA ILE A 350 13.66 11.60 1.95
C ILE A 350 13.34 11.02 3.32
N LYS A 351 13.53 9.71 3.46
CA LYS A 351 13.48 8.98 4.73
C LYS A 351 14.85 8.36 4.95
N ALA A 352 15.40 8.59 6.13
CA ALA A 352 16.63 7.94 6.57
C ALA A 352 16.35 7.21 7.89
N ASN A 353 16.87 6.00 8.02
CA ASN A 353 16.92 5.27 9.27
C ASN A 353 18.39 5.15 9.67
N VAL A 354 18.72 5.62 10.86
CA VAL A 354 20.06 5.53 11.43
C VAL A 354 19.99 4.86 12.78
N ALA A 355 21.06 4.16 13.13
CA ALA A 355 21.22 3.54 14.43
C ALA A 355 22.68 3.60 14.84
N ALA A 356 22.92 3.63 16.14
CA ALA A 356 24.26 3.78 16.67
C ALA A 356 24.42 2.98 17.96
N ARG A 357 25.65 2.52 18.19
CA ARG A 357 26.15 2.05 19.48
C ARG A 357 27.33 2.93 19.85
N ALA A 358 27.09 3.98 20.62
CA ALA A 358 28.09 4.99 20.96
C ALA A 358 28.08 5.32 22.46
N PHE A 359 29.20 5.85 22.98
CA PHE A 359 29.32 6.29 24.38
C PHE A 359 28.60 7.62 24.66
N SER A 360 28.31 8.39 23.62
CA SER A 360 27.58 9.66 23.65
C SER A 360 26.55 9.69 22.54
N THR A 361 25.50 10.50 22.66
CA THR A 361 24.47 10.71 21.64
C THR A 361 25.12 11.11 20.31
N PRO A 362 25.14 10.23 19.29
CA PRO A 362 25.63 10.59 17.99
C PRO A 362 24.58 11.40 17.23
N ASN A 363 25.07 12.26 16.34
CA ASN A 363 24.28 13.13 15.50
C ASN A 363 24.58 12.84 14.03
N PHE A 364 23.55 12.64 13.22
CA PHE A 364 23.66 12.42 11.78
C PHE A 364 23.10 13.62 11.02
N SER A 365 23.93 14.23 10.17
CA SER A 365 23.57 15.37 9.31
C SER A 365 23.47 14.92 7.85
N PHE A 366 22.34 15.21 7.21
CA PHE A 366 22.07 14.87 5.81
C PHE A 366 22.07 16.14 4.97
N ASN A 367 22.90 16.14 3.92
CA ASN A 367 23.17 17.30 3.10
C ASN A 367 22.86 17.01 1.63
N TYR A 368 22.27 17.98 0.94
CA TYR A 368 22.12 17.98 -0.51
C TYR A 368 22.67 19.29 -1.07
N ASN A 369 23.59 19.24 -2.03
CA ASN A 369 24.30 20.41 -2.57
C ASN A 369 24.87 21.34 -1.49
N ASN A 370 25.49 20.76 -0.45
CA ASN A 370 26.04 21.47 0.72
C ASN A 370 25.02 22.20 1.61
N SER A 371 23.72 21.95 1.43
CA SER A 371 22.67 22.42 2.33
C SER A 371 22.18 21.26 3.19
N GLU A 372 22.21 21.42 4.51
CA GLU A 372 21.59 20.47 5.43
C GLU A 372 20.07 20.52 5.26
N PHE A 373 19.43 19.35 5.13
CA PHE A 373 17.97 19.24 5.04
C PHE A 373 17.37 18.35 6.13
N MET A 374 18.18 17.54 6.81
CA MET A 374 17.76 16.66 7.90
C MET A 374 18.91 16.48 8.88
N ASN A 375 18.58 16.47 10.17
CA ASN A 375 19.52 16.26 11.26
C ASN A 375 18.84 15.34 12.30
N ILE A 376 19.53 14.28 12.72
CA ILE A 376 18.98 13.25 13.61
C ILE A 376 19.94 12.98 14.77
N ASP A 377 19.48 13.23 15.99
CA ASP A 377 20.12 12.70 17.20
C ASP A 377 19.63 11.27 17.48
N VAL A 378 20.57 10.34 17.64
CA VAL A 378 20.24 8.95 18.01
C VAL A 378 20.35 8.82 19.53
N GLY A 379 19.23 8.58 20.21
CA GLY A 379 19.23 8.35 21.65
C GLY A 379 20.16 7.19 22.04
N VAL A 380 20.88 7.35 23.15
CA VAL A 380 21.79 6.33 23.71
C VAL A 380 21.03 5.36 24.60
#